data_AF-A0A2S6FUP4-F1
#
_entry.id   AF-A0A2S6FUP4-F1
#
_cell.length_a   1.000
_cell.length_b   1.000
_cell.length_c   1.000
_cell.angle_alpha   90.00
_cell.angle_beta   90.00
_cell.angle_gamma   90.00
#
_symmetry.space_group_name_H-M   'P 1'
#
loop_
_entity.id
_entity.type
_entity.pdbx_description
1 polymer ?
#
loop_
_entity_poly.entity_id
_entity_poly.type
_entity_poly.pdbx_seq_one_letter_code
_entity_poly.pdbx_strand_id
1 'polypeptide(L)'
;MLDTDVFDEMHPLYQKRCVFTGQLDKFDRHTAMQYVANVGGICKNGVTKDTNYLILGDNSYCASIKGGKSSKQKKAEDMILKGLDIKIIPETTFYQLLRNE
;
A
#
# COMPACT_ATOMS: atom_id res chain seq x y z
N MET A 1 -6.70 -28.26 18.73
CA MET A 1 -7.42 -27.63 17.61
C MET A 1 -6.61 -26.41 17.24
N LEU A 2 -6.12 -26.34 16.01
CA LEU A 2 -5.36 -25.18 15.54
C LEU A 2 -6.40 -24.14 15.15
N ASP A 3 -6.49 -23.05 15.91
CA ASP A 3 -7.15 -21.83 15.46
C ASP A 3 -6.39 -21.35 14.22
N THR A 4 -6.83 -21.79 13.04
CA THR A 4 -6.43 -21.17 11.79
C THR A 4 -6.92 -19.74 11.86
N ASP A 5 -6.03 -18.77 12.04
CA ASP A 5 -6.31 -17.35 11.88
C ASP A 5 -7.17 -17.17 10.63
N VAL A 6 -8.46 -16.95 10.83
CA VAL A 6 -9.46 -16.91 9.76
C VAL A 6 -9.32 -15.54 9.11
N PHE A 7 -8.31 -15.40 8.26
CA PHE A 7 -8.18 -14.23 7.42
C PHE A 7 -9.33 -14.24 6.43
N ASP A 8 -9.88 -13.06 6.19
CA ASP A 8 -10.96 -12.90 5.22
C ASP A 8 -10.38 -13.06 3.80
N GLU A 9 -10.47 -14.27 3.24
CA GLU A 9 -9.95 -14.59 1.91
C GLU A 9 -10.65 -13.79 0.79
N MET A 10 -11.84 -13.24 1.08
CA MET A 10 -12.56 -12.37 0.17
C MET A 10 -12.09 -10.91 0.25
N HIS A 11 -11.21 -10.57 1.20
CA HIS A 11 -10.74 -9.20 1.33
C HIS A 11 -9.89 -8.82 0.09
N PRO A 12 -10.09 -7.63 -0.51
CA PRO A 12 -9.32 -7.18 -1.68
C PRO A 12 -7.81 -7.04 -1.43
N LEU A 13 -7.38 -7.10 -0.16
CA LEU A 13 -6.00 -6.98 0.26
C LEU A 13 -5.41 -8.32 0.74
N TYR A 14 -6.20 -9.39 0.79
CA TYR A 14 -5.75 -10.72 1.20
C TYR A 14 -4.67 -11.23 0.24
N GLN A 15 -3.54 -11.66 0.79
CA GLN A 15 -2.31 -12.03 0.07
C GLN A 15 -1.76 -10.95 -0.89
N LYS A 16 -2.23 -9.71 -0.79
CA LYS A 16 -1.73 -8.60 -1.63
C LYS A 16 -0.57 -7.91 -0.96
N ARG A 17 0.43 -7.55 -1.77
CA ARG A 17 1.61 -6.84 -1.28
C ARG A 17 1.41 -5.33 -1.34
N CYS A 18 1.33 -4.72 -0.17
CA CYS A 18 1.09 -3.30 0.04
C CYS A 18 2.39 -2.60 0.43
N VAL A 19 2.71 -1.49 -0.24
CA VAL A 19 3.89 -0.67 0.05
C VAL A 19 3.43 0.73 0.40
N PHE A 20 3.83 1.22 1.57
CA PHE A 20 3.53 2.59 1.98
C PHE A 20 4.67 3.53 1.60
N THR A 21 4.34 4.70 1.07
CA THR A 21 5.28 5.77 0.77
C THR A 21 4.77 7.10 1.29
N GLY A 22 5.64 7.89 1.93
CA GLY A 22 5.24 9.12 2.62
C GLY A 22 4.88 8.88 4.09
N GLN A 23 4.35 9.92 4.72
CA GLN A 23 3.77 9.88 6.05
C GLN A 23 2.26 9.75 5.90
N LEU A 24 1.62 8.82 6.62
CA LEU A 24 0.17 8.73 6.62
C LEU A 24 -0.36 9.76 7.62
N ASP A 25 -1.30 10.61 7.20
CA ASP A 25 -1.88 11.64 8.09
C ASP A 25 -3.03 11.07 8.92
N LYS A 26 -3.80 10.13 8.36
CA LYS A 26 -4.98 9.59 9.05
C LYS A 26 -4.65 8.57 10.13
N PHE A 27 -3.61 7.76 9.93
CA PHE A 27 -3.20 6.72 10.84
C PHE A 27 -1.69 6.60 10.88
N ASP A 28 -1.14 6.20 12.01
CA ASP A 28 0.27 5.83 12.05
C ASP A 28 0.56 4.68 11.10
N ARG A 29 1.76 4.71 10.50
CA ARG A 29 2.26 3.65 9.65
C ARG A 29 2.13 2.28 10.31
N HIS A 30 2.38 2.20 11.61
CA HIS A 30 2.23 0.97 12.38
C HIS A 30 0.79 0.44 12.34
N THR A 31 -0.18 1.32 12.61
CA THR A 31 -1.60 0.99 12.59
C THR A 31 -2.06 0.55 11.20
N ALA A 32 -1.68 1.28 10.15
CA ALA A 32 -1.99 0.90 8.78
C ALA A 32 -1.40 -0.47 8.41
N MET A 33 -0.14 -0.74 8.78
CA MET A 33 0.49 -2.04 8.56
C MET A 33 -0.22 -3.16 9.31
N GLN A 34 -0.69 -2.90 10.53
CA GLN A 34 -1.47 -3.84 11.32
C GLN A 34 -2.81 -4.15 10.66
N TYR A 35 -3.53 -3.15 10.14
CA TYR A 35 -4.78 -3.40 9.41
C TYR A 35 -4.57 -4.31 8.20
N VAL A 36 -3.53 -4.05 7.40
CA VAL A 36 -3.17 -4.93 6.27
C VAL A 36 -2.89 -6.36 6.76
N ALA A 37 -2.10 -6.50 7.83
CA ALA A 37 -1.78 -7.82 8.37
C ALA A 37 -3.04 -8.55 8.91
N ASN A 38 -3.95 -7.81 9.55
CA ASN A 38 -5.20 -8.35 10.08
C ASN A 38 -6.12 -8.89 8.97
N VAL A 39 -6.08 -8.29 7.78
CA VAL A 39 -6.83 -8.77 6.60
C VAL A 39 -6.03 -9.76 5.74
N GLY A 40 -4.89 -10.26 6.24
CA GLY A 40 -4.02 -11.22 5.57
C GLY A 40 -3.22 -10.65 4.40
N GLY A 41 -3.10 -9.31 4.31
CA GLY A 41 -2.21 -8.64 3.37
C GLY A 41 -0.76 -8.59 3.85
N ILE A 42 0.15 -8.27 2.93
CA ILE A 42 1.60 -8.28 3.19
C ILE A 42 2.18 -6.89 3.02
N CYS A 43 2.62 -6.29 4.11
CA CYS A 43 3.33 -5.01 4.08
C CYS A 43 4.79 -5.18 3.61
N LYS A 44 5.22 -4.33 2.68
CA LYS A 44 6.60 -4.30 2.17
C LYS A 44 7.18 -2.89 2.27
N ASN A 45 8.48 -2.80 2.51
CA ASN A 45 9.21 -1.53 2.62
C ASN A 45 9.61 -0.91 1.27
N GLY A 46 9.51 -1.68 0.19
CA GLY A 46 9.91 -1.23 -1.14
C GLY A 46 9.04 -1.85 -2.22
N VAL A 47 8.92 -1.14 -3.33
CA VAL A 47 8.21 -1.61 -4.52
C VAL A 47 9.05 -2.68 -5.21
N THR A 48 8.45 -3.85 -5.36
CA THR A 48 9.01 -5.07 -5.96
C THR A 48 8.08 -5.56 -7.07
N LYS A 49 8.54 -6.55 -7.84
CA LYS A 49 7.76 -7.15 -8.93
C LYS A 49 6.44 -7.75 -8.44
N ASP A 50 6.45 -8.28 -7.22
CA ASP A 50 5.26 -8.88 -6.60
C ASP A 50 4.39 -7.84 -5.86
N THR A 51 4.76 -6.56 -5.89
CA THR A 51 3.94 -5.52 -5.26
C THR A 51 2.62 -5.40 -6.02
N ASN A 52 1.51 -5.22 -5.30
CA ASN A 52 0.20 -4.99 -5.92
C ASN A 52 -0.33 -3.59 -5.64
N TYR A 53 -0.06 -3.06 -4.45
CA TYR A 53 -0.55 -1.74 -4.05
C TYR A 53 0.58 -0.85 -3.54
N LEU A 54 0.66 0.35 -4.08
CA LEU A 54 1.47 1.44 -3.54
C LEU A 54 0.52 2.46 -2.89
N ILE A 55 0.56 2.57 -1.57
CA ILE A 55 -0.21 3.52 -0.79
C ILE A 55 0.58 4.82 -0.68
N LEU A 56 0.04 5.89 -1.24
CA LEU A 56 0.54 7.25 -1.12
C LEU A 56 -0.01 7.88 0.18
N GLY A 57 0.85 8.05 1.17
CA GLY A 57 0.60 8.96 2.30
C GLY A 57 0.98 10.39 1.94
N ASP A 58 0.52 11.35 2.75
CA ASP A 58 0.96 12.73 2.67
C ASP A 58 2.49 12.80 2.61
N ASN A 59 2.93 13.48 1.58
CA ASN A 59 4.31 13.83 1.39
C ASN A 59 4.27 15.27 0.96
N SER A 60 3.94 16.13 1.93
CA SER A 60 4.04 17.60 1.93
C SER A 60 5.41 18.13 1.46
N TYR A 61 6.32 17.25 1.01
CA TYR A 61 7.52 17.53 0.25
C TYR A 61 7.36 17.40 -1.29
N CYS A 62 6.17 17.62 -1.86
CA CYS A 62 5.98 17.65 -3.32
C CYS A 62 5.96 19.05 -3.95
N ALA A 63 5.90 20.13 -3.15
CA ALA A 63 5.86 21.49 -3.69
C ALA A 63 7.24 22.09 -4.03
N SER A 64 8.34 21.55 -3.47
CA SER A 64 9.67 22.16 -3.54
C SER A 64 10.69 21.43 -4.43
N ILE A 65 10.40 20.22 -4.92
CA ILE A 65 11.33 19.48 -5.80
C ILE A 65 10.87 19.56 -7.25
N LYS A 66 11.74 20.12 -8.11
CA LYS A 66 11.72 19.95 -9.57
C LYS A 66 11.58 18.45 -9.91
N GLY A 67 10.34 17.98 -10.08
CA GLY A 67 10.04 16.59 -10.47
C GLY A 67 9.09 15.79 -9.57
N GLY A 68 8.59 16.35 -8.46
CA GLY A 68 7.33 15.97 -7.78
C GLY A 68 7.09 14.50 -7.38
N LYS A 69 8.05 13.58 -7.49
CA LYS A 69 7.85 12.13 -7.29
C LYS A 69 8.95 11.49 -6.44
N SER A 70 8.56 10.72 -5.43
CA SER A 70 9.51 9.92 -4.63
C SER A 70 10.16 8.80 -5.47
N SER A 71 11.34 8.33 -5.08
CA SER A 71 12.01 7.20 -5.75
C SER A 71 11.13 5.93 -5.78
N LYS A 72 10.20 5.77 -4.81
CA LYS A 72 9.25 4.67 -4.76
C LYS A 72 8.11 4.84 -5.77
N GLN A 73 7.59 6.06 -5.94
CA GLN A 73 6.62 6.36 -6.99
C GLN A 73 7.21 6.13 -8.38
N LYS A 74 8.39 6.69 -8.66
CA LYS A 74 9.07 6.46 -9.95
C LYS A 74 9.27 4.96 -10.21
N LYS A 75 9.61 4.20 -9.18
CA LYS A 75 9.78 2.74 -9.30
C LYS A 75 8.47 2.00 -9.54
N ALA A 76 7.37 2.40 -8.90
CA ALA A 76 6.05 1.83 -9.17
C ALA A 76 5.58 2.17 -10.58
N GLU A 77 5.73 3.40 -11.04
CA GLU A 77 5.42 3.79 -12.43
C GLU A 77 6.24 3.00 -13.44
N ASP A 78 7.56 2.87 -13.22
CA ASP A 78 8.45 2.06 -14.06
C ASP A 78 8.02 0.58 -14.09
N MET A 79 7.55 0.05 -12.97
CA MET A 79 7.04 -1.32 -12.90
C MET A 79 5.69 -1.49 -13.62
N ILE A 80 4.79 -0.52 -13.52
CA ILE A 80 3.55 -0.49 -14.31
C ILE A 80 3.87 -0.45 -15.80
N LEU A 81 4.84 0.38 -16.20
CA LEU A 81 5.33 0.44 -17.58
C LEU A 81 5.96 -0.88 -18.05
N LYS A 82 6.54 -1.66 -17.13
CA LYS A 82 7.05 -3.02 -17.39
C LYS A 82 5.95 -4.09 -17.49
N GLY A 83 4.67 -3.71 -17.34
CA GLY A 83 3.53 -4.62 -17.41
C GLY A 83 3.21 -5.32 -16.08
N LEU A 84 3.68 -4.80 -14.94
CA LEU A 84 3.33 -5.34 -13.62
C LEU A 84 1.99 -4.75 -13.13
N ASP A 85 1.20 -5.59 -12.45
CA ASP A 85 -0.09 -5.19 -11.87
C ASP A 85 0.11 -4.49 -10.52
N ILE A 86 0.61 -3.26 -10.59
CA ILE A 86 0.78 -2.37 -9.43
C ILE A 86 -0.25 -1.24 -9.54
N LYS A 87 -1.03 -1.06 -8.47
CA LYS A 87 -1.99 0.04 -8.33
C LYS A 87 -1.47 1.04 -7.33
N ILE A 88 -1.33 2.29 -7.78
CA ILE A 88 -0.98 3.41 -6.91
C ILE A 88 -2.29 4.00 -6.40
N ILE A 89 -2.51 3.95 -5.09
CA ILE A 89 -3.71 4.43 -4.43
C ILE A 89 -3.34 5.41 -3.31
N PRO A 90 -4.11 6.49 -3.07
CA PRO A 90 -3.92 7.32 -1.89
C PRO A 90 -4.35 6.59 -0.62
N GLU A 91 -3.88 7.08 0.54
CA GLU A 91 -4.28 6.51 1.83
C GLU A 91 -5.80 6.49 2.02
N THR A 92 -6.52 7.49 1.51
CA THR A 92 -7.99 7.55 1.56
C THR A 92 -8.65 6.35 0.90
N THR A 93 -8.21 5.98 -0.30
CA THR A 93 -8.68 4.79 -1.02
C THR A 93 -8.27 3.50 -0.31
N PHE A 94 -7.05 3.46 0.25
CA PHE A 94 -6.61 2.32 1.04
C PHE A 94 -7.53 2.08 2.26
N TYR A 95 -7.96 3.13 2.95
CA TYR A 95 -8.92 2.99 4.06
C TYR A 95 -10.32 2.60 3.58
N GLN A 96 -10.76 3.04 2.40
CA GLN A 96 -12.03 2.56 1.83
C GLN A 96 -11.97 1.06 1.55
N LEU A 97 -10.85 0.58 0.98
CA LEU A 97 -10.64 -0.85 0.75
C LEU A 97 -10.61 -1.67 2.05
N LEU A 98 -10.10 -1.10 3.15
CA LEU A 98 -10.12 -1.74 4.46
C LEU A 98 -11.50 -1.71 5.13
N ARG A 99 -12.28 -0.65 4.92
CA ARG A 99 -13.60 -0.49 5.57
C ARG A 99 -14.70 -1.30 4.92
N ASN A 100 -14.51 -1.77 3.69
CA ASN A 100 -15.49 -2.61 2.98
C ASN A 100 -16.92 -2.02 3.03
N GLU A 101 -17.03 -0.71 2.77
CA GLU A 101 -18.31 0.01 2.57
C GLU A 101 -18.55 0.28 1.08
#